data_AF-A0A4Y6IEM1-F1
#
_entry.id   AF-A0A4Y6IEM1-F1
#
_cell.length_a   1.000
_cell.length_b   1.000
_cell.length_c   1.000
_cell.angle_alpha   90.00
_cell.angle_beta   90.00
_cell.angle_gamma   90.00
#
_symmetry.space_group_name_H-M   'P 1'
#
loop_
_entity.id
_entity.type
_entity.pdbx_description
1 polymer ?
#
loop_
_entity_poly.entity_id
_entity_poly.type
_entity_poly.pdbx_seq_one_letter_code
_entity_poly.pdbx_strand_id
1 'polypeptide(L)'
;MVRGSLFGGGLTALYDIDHARTLAIILPALLTVTQTAKREKLLQYAERVWQIRDGSEQQKITQAIANTRAFFETMGLPTRLAAYDLSQAAIDNVLAQLEQHGMVALGEHEDIDLIKSREILTLAL
;
A
#
# COMPACT_ATOMS: atom_id res chain seq x y z
N MET A 1 -13.14 -10.49 -1.24
CA MET A 1 -12.35 -10.25 -0.01
C MET A 1 -11.04 -9.60 -0.43
N VAL A 2 -10.80 -8.33 -0.07
CA VAL A 2 -9.61 -7.59 -0.51
C VAL A 2 -8.39 -8.12 0.24
N ARG A 3 -7.46 -8.78 -0.45
CA ARG A 3 -6.24 -9.42 0.09
C ARG A 3 -5.14 -8.44 0.55
N GLY A 4 -5.48 -7.17 0.85
CA GLY A 4 -4.53 -6.17 1.40
C GLY A 4 -3.99 -6.54 2.78
N SER A 5 -4.67 -7.46 3.49
CA SER A 5 -4.26 -7.99 4.80
C SER A 5 -2.97 -8.83 4.78
N LEU A 6 -2.44 -9.22 3.62
CA LEU A 6 -1.34 -10.19 3.53
C LEU A 6 0.06 -9.57 3.66
N PHE A 7 0.28 -8.40 3.05
CA PHE A 7 1.49 -7.61 3.30
C PHE A 7 1.58 -7.17 4.76
N GLY A 8 0.44 -6.79 5.33
CA GLY A 8 0.34 -6.50 6.75
C GLY A 8 0.61 -7.71 7.64
N GLY A 9 0.12 -8.90 7.25
CA GLY A 9 0.42 -10.14 7.94
C GLY A 9 1.91 -10.44 8.07
N GLY A 10 2.70 -10.24 7.01
CA GLY A 10 4.15 -10.45 7.06
C GLY A 10 4.89 -9.44 7.94
N LEU A 11 4.52 -8.15 7.87
CA LEU A 11 5.09 -7.12 8.73
C LEU A 11 4.70 -7.29 10.20
N THR A 12 3.44 -7.65 10.49
CA THR A 12 2.99 -7.97 11.85
C THR A 12 3.72 -9.20 12.40
N ALA A 13 3.87 -10.26 11.59
CA ALA A 13 4.51 -11.50 12.02
C ALA A 13 6.02 -11.35 12.28
N LEU A 14 6.71 -10.54 11.49
CA LEU A 14 8.17 -10.38 11.58
C LEU A 14 8.61 -9.24 12.51
N TYR A 15 7.82 -8.18 12.63
CA TYR A 15 8.23 -6.93 13.30
C TYR A 15 7.24 -6.43 14.36
N ASP A 16 6.23 -7.22 14.73
CA ASP A 16 5.22 -6.90 15.74
C ASP A 16 4.51 -5.54 15.51
N ILE A 17 4.38 -5.16 14.24
CA ILE A 17 3.65 -3.95 13.85
C ILE A 17 2.17 -4.27 13.82
N ASP A 18 1.35 -3.51 14.55
CA ASP A 18 -0.10 -3.74 14.58
C ASP A 18 -0.76 -3.61 13.20
N HIS A 19 -1.88 -4.32 13.01
CA HIS A 19 -2.55 -4.42 11.72
C HIS A 19 -2.98 -3.06 11.13
N ALA A 20 -3.34 -2.08 11.96
CA ALA A 20 -3.75 -0.77 11.47
C ALA A 20 -2.54 0.04 10.93
N ARG A 21 -1.39 -0.05 11.60
CA ARG A 21 -0.12 0.55 11.14
C ARG A 21 0.35 -0.07 9.83
N THR A 22 0.34 -1.40 9.73
CA THR A 22 0.76 -2.05 8.48
C THR A 22 -0.11 -1.64 7.29
N LEU A 23 -1.43 -1.49 7.50
CA LEU A 23 -2.32 -0.99 6.46
C LEU A 23 -1.99 0.46 6.08
N ALA A 24 -1.74 1.33 7.06
CA ALA A 24 -1.39 2.73 6.82
C ALA A 24 -0.09 2.89 6.02
N ILE A 25 0.88 2.00 6.23
CA ILE A 25 2.14 1.95 5.48
C ILE A 25 1.91 1.49 4.03
N ILE A 26 1.21 0.36 3.86
CA ILE A 26 1.13 -0.33 2.57
C ILE A 26 0.10 0.31 1.63
N LEU A 27 -1.04 0.77 2.15
CA LEU A 27 -2.17 1.18 1.30
C LEU A 27 -1.80 2.30 0.30
N PRO A 28 -1.12 3.40 0.67
CA PRO A 28 -0.77 4.43 -0.30
C PRO A 28 0.17 3.93 -1.40
N ALA A 29 1.15 3.09 -1.06
CA ALA A 29 2.09 2.53 -2.04
C ALA A 29 1.40 1.52 -2.97
N LEU A 30 0.54 0.66 -2.42
CA LEU A 30 -0.28 -0.29 -3.18
C LEU A 30 -1.15 0.43 -4.20
N LEU A 31 -1.85 1.50 -3.79
CA LEU A 31 -2.72 2.26 -4.70
C LEU A 31 -1.93 2.94 -5.82
N THR A 32 -0.69 3.38 -5.55
CA THR A 32 0.20 3.96 -6.58
C THR A 32 0.59 2.92 -7.64
N VAL A 33 1.05 1.74 -7.23
CA VAL A 33 1.47 0.68 -8.17
C VAL A 33 0.28 0.14 -8.96
N THR A 34 -0.87 -0.01 -8.30
CA THR A 34 -2.09 -0.57 -8.91
C THR A 34 -3.01 0.49 -9.53
N GLN A 35 -2.57 1.75 -9.64
CA GLN A 35 -3.42 2.87 -10.03
C GLN A 35 -4.06 2.70 -11.41
N THR A 36 -3.36 2.07 -12.35
CA THR A 36 -3.85 1.84 -13.72
C THR A 36 -5.02 0.86 -13.70
N ALA A 37 -4.87 -0.27 -13.00
CA ALA A 37 -5.91 -1.28 -12.87
C ALA A 37 -7.12 -0.77 -12.06
N LYS A 38 -6.87 0.13 -11.09
CA LYS A 38 -7.90 0.70 -10.21
C LYS A 38 -8.40 2.09 -10.65
N ARG A 39 -8.06 2.56 -11.84
CA ARG A 39 -8.25 3.96 -12.30
C ARG A 39 -9.66 4.48 -12.05
N GLU A 40 -10.68 3.79 -12.53
CA GLU A 40 -12.08 4.22 -12.39
C GLU A 40 -12.52 4.37 -10.93
N LYS A 41 -12.11 3.42 -10.08
CA LYS A 41 -12.42 3.45 -8.64
C LYS A 41 -11.64 4.52 -7.91
N LEU A 42 -10.39 4.79 -8.29
CA LEU A 42 -9.59 5.86 -7.71
C LEU A 42 -10.14 7.24 -8.09
N LEU A 43 -10.65 7.43 -9.31
CA LEU A 43 -11.35 8.66 -9.70
C LEU A 43 -12.65 8.85 -8.90
N GLN A 44 -13.44 7.78 -8.77
CA GLN A 44 -14.65 7.80 -7.93
C GLN A 44 -14.32 8.11 -6.45
N TYR A 45 -13.22 7.55 -5.94
CA TYR A 45 -12.73 7.80 -4.58
C TYR A 45 -12.28 9.25 -4.40
N ALA A 46 -11.48 9.78 -5.33
CA ALA A 46 -11.03 11.17 -5.35
C ALA A 46 -12.20 12.15 -5.29
N GLU A 47 -13.22 11.93 -6.11
CA GLU A 47 -14.37 12.82 -6.18
C GLU A 47 -15.29 12.70 -4.97
N ARG A 48 -15.65 11.48 -4.56
CA ARG A 48 -16.70 11.30 -3.54
C ARG A 48 -16.20 11.44 -2.11
N VAL A 49 -14.97 11.01 -1.85
CA VAL A 49 -14.40 11.02 -0.50
C VAL A 49 -13.61 12.29 -0.27
N TRP A 50 -12.78 12.68 -1.24
CA TRP A 50 -11.89 13.83 -1.11
C TRP A 50 -12.39 15.11 -1.77
N GLN A 51 -13.55 15.07 -2.45
CA GLN A 51 -14.12 16.22 -3.17
C GLN A 51 -13.19 16.83 -4.23
N ILE A 52 -12.29 16.04 -4.81
CA ILE A 52 -11.34 16.48 -5.84
C ILE A 52 -12.01 16.41 -7.22
N ARG A 53 -12.44 17.56 -7.73
CA ARG A 53 -13.21 17.66 -8.99
C ARG A 53 -12.44 18.26 -10.16
N ASP A 54 -11.38 19.01 -9.87
CA ASP A 54 -10.59 19.72 -10.87
C ASP A 54 -9.29 18.96 -11.21
N GLY A 55 -8.68 19.31 -12.35
CA GLY A 55 -7.44 18.72 -12.84
C GLY A 55 -7.62 17.48 -13.74
N SER A 56 -6.51 16.98 -14.26
CA SER A 56 -6.47 15.74 -15.04
C SER A 56 -6.77 14.54 -14.15
N GLU A 57 -7.19 13.43 -14.74
CA GLU A 57 -7.45 12.20 -14.01
C GLU A 57 -6.24 11.72 -13.20
N GLN A 58 -5.04 11.80 -13.78
CA GLN A 58 -3.82 11.43 -13.08
C GLN A 58 -3.57 12.35 -11.86
N GLN A 59 -3.83 13.66 -12.00
CA GLN A 59 -3.71 14.60 -10.87
C GLN A 59 -4.70 14.26 -9.76
N LYS A 60 -5.96 13.94 -10.11
CA LYS A 60 -7.00 13.55 -9.15
C LYS A 60 -6.62 12.29 -8.38
N ILE A 61 -6.13 11.26 -9.07
CA ILE A 61 -5.69 10.00 -8.47
C ILE A 61 -4.50 10.24 -7.54
N THR A 62 -3.46 10.92 -8.02
CA THR A 62 -2.27 11.25 -7.22
C THR A 62 -2.67 12.03 -5.96
N GLN A 63 -3.57 13.00 -6.06
CA GLN A 63 -4.01 13.80 -4.93
C GLN A 63 -4.87 13.01 -3.94
N ALA A 64 -5.72 12.09 -4.41
CA ALA A 64 -6.48 11.21 -3.53
C ALA A 64 -5.57 10.27 -2.73
N ILE A 65 -4.53 9.72 -3.36
CA ILE A 65 -3.53 8.88 -2.68
C ILE A 65 -2.74 9.71 -1.65
N ALA A 66 -2.34 10.94 -2.02
CA ALA A 66 -1.67 11.85 -1.11
C ALA A 66 -2.54 12.23 0.11
N ASN A 67 -3.82 12.54 -0.10
CA ASN A 67 -4.76 12.84 0.98
C ASN A 67 -4.98 11.63 1.89
N THR A 68 -5.03 10.42 1.33
CA THR A 68 -5.11 9.17 2.10
C THR A 68 -3.90 9.00 3.02
N ARG A 69 -2.70 9.26 2.50
CA ARG A 69 -1.47 9.26 3.30
C ARG A 69 -1.53 10.30 4.41
N ALA A 70 -1.85 11.55 4.07
CA ALA A 70 -1.93 12.65 5.03
C ALA A 70 -2.97 12.41 6.13
N PHE A 71 -4.08 11.74 5.80
CA PHE A 71 -5.10 11.37 6.78
C PHE A 71 -4.55 10.41 7.83
N PHE A 72 -3.85 9.34 7.44
CA PHE A 72 -3.24 8.42 8.41
C PHE A 72 -2.19 9.12 9.29
N GLU A 73 -1.35 9.96 8.69
CA GLU A 73 -0.35 10.74 9.44
C GLU A 73 -1.02 11.67 10.47
N THR A 74 -2.13 12.32 10.09
CA THR A 74 -2.91 13.19 11.00
C THR A 74 -3.53 12.40 12.15
N MET A 75 -3.87 11.14 11.92
CA MET A 75 -4.38 10.22 12.94
C MET A 75 -3.26 9.64 13.83
N GLY A 76 -2.00 10.05 13.65
CA GLY A 76 -0.86 9.56 14.41
C GLY A 76 -0.35 8.20 13.95
N LEU A 77 -0.64 7.80 12.71
CA LEU A 77 -0.16 6.57 12.10
C LEU A 77 0.89 6.89 11.02
N PRO A 78 2.19 6.78 11.33
CA PRO A 78 3.23 6.91 10.32
C PRO A 78 3.02 5.93 9.16
N THR A 79 3.21 6.41 7.94
CA THR A 79 2.89 5.70 6.69
C THR A 79 4.13 5.25 5.91
N ARG A 80 5.29 5.23 6.57
CA ARG A 80 6.58 4.85 6.00
C ARG A 80 7.21 3.74 6.84
N LEU A 81 7.82 2.76 6.19
CA LEU A 81 8.57 1.69 6.87
C LEU A 81 9.69 2.28 7.75
N ALA A 82 10.39 3.31 7.25
CA ALA A 82 11.47 3.97 8.00
C ALA A 82 11.02 4.59 9.33
N ALA A 83 9.74 4.95 9.48
CA ALA A 83 9.19 5.48 10.73
C ALA A 83 9.02 4.40 11.82
N TYR A 84 9.21 3.13 11.47
CA TYR A 84 9.19 1.97 12.36
C TYR A 84 10.55 1.25 12.39
N ASP A 85 11.63 1.98 12.09
CA ASP A 85 13.00 1.46 12.05
C ASP A 85 13.21 0.30 11.05
N LEU A 86 12.34 0.21 10.04
CA LEU A 86 12.44 -0.78 8.97
C LEU A 86 13.21 -0.22 7.78
N SER A 87 14.12 -1.04 7.25
CA SER A 87 14.99 -0.70 6.12
C SER A 87 14.73 -1.61 4.92
N GLN A 88 15.54 -1.46 3.87
CA GLN A 88 15.51 -2.35 2.71
C GLN A 88 15.63 -3.84 3.09
N ALA A 89 16.39 -4.17 4.14
CA ALA A 89 16.50 -5.55 4.63
C ALA A 89 15.15 -6.11 5.10
N ALA A 90 14.27 -5.26 5.64
CA ALA A 90 12.95 -5.68 6.05
C ALA A 90 12.07 -6.08 4.85
N ILE A 91 12.23 -5.38 3.72
CA ILE A 91 11.56 -5.69 2.46
C ILE A 91 12.00 -7.08 1.98
N ASP A 92 13.29 -7.37 1.99
CA ASP A 92 13.83 -8.66 1.56
C ASP A 92 13.29 -9.82 2.42
N ASN A 93 13.23 -9.63 3.74
CA ASN A 93 12.68 -10.62 4.66
C ASN A 93 11.19 -10.89 4.41
N VAL A 94 10.39 -9.84 4.18
CA VAL A 94 8.95 -9.98 3.87
C VAL A 94 8.76 -10.72 2.56
N LEU A 95 9.55 -10.41 1.52
CA LEU A 95 9.46 -11.09 0.23
C LEU A 95 9.83 -12.58 0.34
N ALA A 96 10.88 -12.91 1.09
CA ALA A 96 11.25 -14.29 1.34
C ALA A 96 10.13 -15.07 2.05
N GLN A 97 9.45 -14.44 3.01
CA GLN A 97 8.31 -15.07 3.70
C GLN A 97 7.11 -15.27 2.77
N LEU A 98 6.81 -14.30 1.89
CA LEU A 98 5.76 -14.44 0.88
C LEU A 98 6.05 -15.60 -0.07
N GLU A 99 7.29 -15.72 -0.54
CA GLU A 99 7.72 -16.82 -1.40
C GLU A 99 7.61 -18.18 -0.70
N GLN A 100 8.09 -18.29 0.55
CA GLN A 100 8.00 -19.51 1.35
C GLN A 100 6.56 -19.97 1.58
N HIS A 101 5.61 -19.04 1.69
CA HIS A 101 4.19 -19.33 1.85
C HIS A 101 3.44 -19.52 0.52
N GLY A 102 4.15 -19.51 -0.62
CA GLY A 102 3.54 -19.64 -1.95
C GLY A 102 2.68 -18.43 -2.36
N MET A 103 2.84 -17.30 -1.67
CA MET A 103 2.08 -16.07 -1.90
C MET A 103 2.68 -15.24 -3.04
N VAL A 104 2.76 -15.85 -4.22
CA VAL A 104 3.40 -15.28 -5.42
C VAL A 104 2.41 -14.61 -6.38
N ALA A 105 1.12 -14.57 -6.05
CA ALA A 105 0.06 -13.94 -6.84
C ALA A 105 -1.00 -13.35 -5.89
N LEU A 106 -0.85 -12.06 -5.58
CA LEU A 106 -1.67 -11.33 -4.62
C LEU A 106 -2.62 -10.34 -5.32
N GLY A 107 -3.52 -9.72 -4.54
CA GLY A 107 -4.49 -8.75 -5.05
C GLY A 107 -5.80 -9.37 -5.54
N GLU A 108 -6.76 -8.53 -5.93
CA GLU A 108 -8.07 -9.00 -6.41
C GLU A 108 -8.03 -9.65 -7.80
N HIS A 109 -7.02 -9.31 -8.60
CA HIS A 109 -6.82 -9.85 -9.95
C HIS A 109 -5.67 -10.87 -9.98
N GLU A 110 -5.13 -11.23 -8.81
CA GLU A 110 -3.97 -12.13 -8.66
C GLU A 110 -2.75 -11.67 -9.49
N ASP A 111 -2.65 -10.37 -9.74
CA ASP A 111 -1.67 -9.77 -10.62
C ASP A 111 -0.48 -9.15 -9.86
N ILE A 112 -0.45 -9.25 -8.52
CA ILE A 112 0.64 -8.75 -7.68
C ILE A 112 1.60 -9.90 -7.38
N ASP A 113 2.60 -10.06 -8.23
CA ASP A 113 3.70 -11.01 -8.06
C ASP A 113 4.77 -10.51 -7.06
N LEU A 114 5.86 -11.27 -6.88
CA LEU A 114 6.97 -10.86 -6.01
C LEU A 114 7.68 -9.59 -6.51
N ILE A 115 7.66 -9.33 -7.82
CA ILE A 115 8.27 -8.13 -8.42
C ILE A 115 7.46 -6.90 -8.05
N LYS A 116 6.14 -6.92 -8.27
CA LYS A 116 5.25 -5.84 -7.85
C LYS A 116 5.19 -5.70 -6.34
N SER A 117 5.25 -6.81 -5.60
CA SER A 117 5.35 -6.79 -4.13
C SER A 117 6.58 -6.00 -3.67
N ARG A 118 7.73 -6.22 -4.30
CA ARG A 118 8.96 -5.45 -4.02
C ARG A 118 8.79 -3.98 -4.36
N GLU A 119 8.18 -3.65 -5.49
CA GLU A 119 7.90 -2.27 -5.89
C GLU A 119 7.03 -1.55 -4.85
N ILE A 120 5.93 -2.19 -4.42
CA ILE A 120 5.03 -1.66 -3.39
C ILE A 120 5.78 -1.41 -2.08
N LEU A 121 6.53 -2.40 -1.59
CA LEU A 121 7.28 -2.29 -0.34
C LEU A 121 8.37 -1.22 -0.42
N THR A 122 9.02 -1.06 -1.58
CA THR A 122 10.06 -0.05 -1.80
C THR A 122 9.47 1.37 -1.82
N LEU A 123 8.29 1.55 -2.42
CA LEU A 123 7.56 2.83 -2.37
C LEU A 123 7.03 3.17 -0.97
N ALA A 124 6.88 2.16 -0.11
CA ALA A 124 6.48 2.32 1.28
C ALA A 124 7.66 2.61 2.22
N LEU A 125 8.91 2.52 1.76
CA LEU A 125 10.10 2.90 2.53
C LEU A 125 10.12 4.41 2.81
#